data_AF-A0A6P6PCU7-F1
#
_entry.id   AF-A0A6P6PCU7-F1
#
_cell.length_a   1.000
_cell.length_b   1.000
_cell.length_c   1.000
_cell.angle_alpha   90.00
_cell.angle_beta   90.00
_cell.angle_gamma   90.00
#
_symmetry.space_group_name_H-M   'P 1'
#
loop_
_entity.id
_entity.type
_entity.pdbx_description
1 polymer ?
#
loop_
_entity_poly.entity_id
_entity_poly.type
_entity_poly.pdbx_seq_one_letter_code
_entity_poly.pdbx_strand_id
1 'polypeptide(L)'
;MMSEVDSFCCPACQPDMLAVCCDGNRKHYRFRKSRGTEEPSLYEGLFIAKDDEVLSFLEKIRGSSGARANDSGTCGVSRFRASKETSNKSSSKIDEEGIQVAVCRHGVLLRALNHYRGEIFAYPMFIQKDMAERANVTFFAMDVICKYWPYLSKVADNFTDMQPLMEMRPFLSVMHAKAHTAKCEVRWGGRNQDGAGNTVGEEVEQVCYY
;
A
#
# COMPACT_ATOMS: atom_id res chain seq x y z
N MET A 1 -29.50 -21.21 -2.52
CA MET A 1 -28.02 -21.25 -2.58
C MET A 1 -27.58 -19.87 -3.07
N MET A 2 -27.37 -18.93 -2.16
CA MET A 2 -26.78 -17.63 -2.52
C MET A 2 -25.33 -17.92 -2.88
N SER A 3 -24.93 -17.66 -4.12
CA SER A 3 -23.51 -17.58 -4.46
C SER A 3 -22.88 -16.55 -3.52
N GLU A 4 -21.96 -16.96 -2.65
CA GLU A 4 -21.19 -16.02 -1.85
C GLU A 4 -20.38 -15.15 -2.80
N VAL A 5 -20.89 -13.94 -3.08
CA VAL A 5 -20.17 -12.94 -3.86
C VAL A 5 -19.12 -12.34 -2.93
N ASP A 6 -17.86 -12.69 -3.15
CA ASP A 6 -16.76 -11.98 -2.49
C ASP A 6 -16.79 -10.50 -2.93
N SER A 7 -17.26 -9.65 -2.02
CA SER A 7 -17.58 -8.25 -2.31
C SER A 7 -16.34 -7.38 -2.53
N PHE A 8 -15.15 -7.89 -2.19
CA PHE A 8 -13.85 -7.21 -2.37
C PHE A 8 -12.94 -7.95 -3.36
N CYS A 9 -13.56 -8.69 -4.27
CA CYS A 9 -12.89 -9.36 -5.37
C CYS A 9 -13.40 -8.81 -6.70
N CYS A 10 -12.48 -8.41 -7.59
CA CYS A 10 -12.84 -7.96 -8.92
C CYS A 10 -12.92 -9.17 -9.88
N PRO A 11 -14.10 -9.56 -10.38
CA PRO A 11 -14.23 -10.73 -11.25
C PRO A 11 -13.50 -10.56 -12.59
N ALA A 12 -13.28 -9.32 -13.04
CA ALA A 12 -12.53 -9.01 -14.25
C ALA A 12 -10.99 -9.05 -14.06
N CYS A 13 -10.50 -9.15 -12.83
CA CYS A 13 -9.07 -9.23 -12.51
C CYS A 13 -8.63 -10.62 -12.06
N GLN A 14 -9.51 -11.62 -12.08
CA GLN A 14 -9.20 -12.95 -11.58
C GLN A 14 -9.02 -13.96 -12.73
N PRO A 15 -8.01 -14.85 -12.66
CA PRO A 15 -6.95 -14.90 -11.63
C PRO A 15 -5.81 -13.90 -11.87
N ASP A 16 -5.74 -13.30 -13.07
CA ASP A 16 -4.63 -12.46 -13.51
C ASP A 16 -4.97 -10.97 -13.38
N MET A 17 -4.43 -10.34 -12.33
CA MET A 17 -4.69 -8.95 -12.02
C MET A 17 -3.61 -8.06 -12.64
N LEU A 18 -4.00 -7.22 -13.59
CA LEU A 18 -3.02 -6.36 -14.25
C LEU A 18 -2.31 -5.40 -13.28
N ALA A 19 -3.06 -4.66 -12.46
CA ALA A 19 -2.48 -3.69 -11.55
C ALA A 19 -3.29 -3.52 -10.27
N VAL A 20 -2.57 -3.35 -9.16
CA VAL A 20 -3.10 -2.89 -7.86
C VAL A 20 -2.51 -1.51 -7.59
N CYS A 21 -3.35 -0.55 -7.20
CA CYS A 21 -2.95 0.77 -6.74
C CYS A 21 -3.13 0.84 -5.24
N CYS A 22 -2.10 1.32 -4.53
CA CYS A 22 -2.08 1.35 -3.07
C CYS A 22 -1.64 2.73 -2.58
N ASP A 23 -2.51 3.40 -1.83
CA ASP A 23 -2.20 4.68 -1.20
C ASP A 23 -2.81 4.82 0.21
N GLY A 24 -2.20 5.68 1.02
CA GLY A 24 -2.55 5.95 2.40
C GLY A 24 -3.31 7.26 2.56
N ASN A 25 -4.58 7.21 2.95
CA ASN A 25 -5.36 8.40 3.24
C ASN A 25 -5.38 8.73 4.74
N ARG A 26 -4.66 9.79 5.11
CA ARG A 26 -4.55 10.29 6.50
C ARG A 26 -5.72 11.15 6.98
N LYS A 27 -6.67 11.47 6.10
CA LYS A 27 -7.90 12.20 6.50
C LYS A 27 -8.90 11.27 7.21
N HIS A 28 -8.79 9.95 7.02
CA HIS A 28 -9.54 8.94 7.77
C HIS A 28 -8.90 8.63 9.13
N TYR A 29 -8.61 9.67 9.92
CA TYR A 29 -8.12 9.47 11.28
C TYR A 29 -9.27 9.26 12.26
N ARG A 30 -9.01 8.49 13.33
CA ARG A 30 -9.94 8.31 14.44
C ARG A 30 -9.38 8.92 15.71
N PHE A 31 -10.17 9.74 16.39
CA PHE A 31 -9.81 10.24 17.70
C PHE A 31 -9.95 9.14 18.75
N ARG A 32 -9.02 9.11 19.72
CA ARG A 32 -9.05 8.16 20.85
C ARG A 32 -10.31 8.30 21.71
N LYS A 33 -10.86 9.52 21.83
CA LYS A 33 -12.11 9.78 22.55
C LYS A 33 -13.36 9.24 21.82
N SER A 34 -13.23 8.90 20.55
CA SER A 34 -14.31 8.36 19.71
C SER A 34 -14.27 6.83 19.66
N ARG A 35 -13.46 6.19 20.52
CA ARG A 35 -13.46 4.75 20.70
C ARG A 35 -14.88 4.36 21.10
N GLY A 36 -15.55 3.59 20.24
CA GLY A 36 -16.95 3.21 20.39
C GLY A 36 -17.15 2.19 21.52
N THR A 37 -18.15 1.34 21.36
CA THR A 37 -18.40 0.22 22.27
C THR A 37 -17.25 -0.80 22.19
N GLU A 38 -17.09 -1.64 23.21
CA GLU A 38 -16.15 -2.78 23.18
C GLU A 38 -16.66 -3.95 22.29
N GLU A 39 -17.67 -3.70 21.47
CA GLU A 39 -18.25 -4.71 20.59
C GLU A 39 -17.30 -5.02 19.43
N PRO A 40 -17.23 -6.29 19.01
CA PRO A 40 -16.43 -6.68 17.86
C PRO A 40 -16.97 -6.01 16.58
N SER A 41 -16.06 -5.72 15.64
CA SER A 41 -16.44 -5.15 14.35
C SER A 41 -17.32 -6.13 13.57
N LEU A 42 -18.47 -5.66 13.08
CA LEU A 42 -19.41 -6.47 12.28
C LEU A 42 -18.81 -7.00 10.96
N TYR A 43 -17.76 -6.34 10.46
CA TYR A 43 -17.09 -6.65 9.20
C TYR A 43 -15.59 -6.89 9.39
N GLU A 44 -15.21 -7.37 10.58
CA GLU A 44 -13.81 -7.61 10.94
C GLU A 44 -13.10 -8.50 9.91
N GLY A 45 -11.96 -8.04 9.39
CA GLY A 45 -11.15 -8.79 8.45
C GLY A 45 -11.72 -8.91 7.03
N LEU A 46 -12.94 -8.44 6.77
CA LEU A 46 -13.60 -8.53 5.47
C LEU A 46 -12.90 -7.60 4.45
N PHE A 47 -12.94 -6.29 4.70
CA PHE A 47 -12.27 -5.28 3.87
C PHE A 47 -11.00 -4.74 4.54
N ILE A 48 -11.15 -4.28 5.78
CA ILE A 48 -10.04 -3.80 6.61
C ILE A 48 -9.42 -5.03 7.29
N ALA A 49 -8.13 -5.25 7.06
CA ALA A 49 -7.37 -6.32 7.67
C ALA A 49 -7.42 -6.22 9.20
N LYS A 50 -7.33 -7.36 9.88
CA LYS A 50 -7.34 -7.37 11.35
C LYS A 50 -6.08 -6.71 11.89
N ASP A 51 -6.24 -5.93 12.96
CA ASP A 51 -5.14 -5.13 13.49
C ASP A 51 -4.01 -6.01 14.03
N ASP A 52 -4.32 -7.18 14.61
CA ASP A 52 -3.36 -8.16 15.12
C ASP A 52 -2.52 -8.81 14.01
N GLU A 53 -3.13 -9.14 12.86
CA GLU A 53 -2.43 -9.62 11.67
C GLU A 53 -1.43 -8.58 11.15
N VAL A 54 -1.89 -7.33 11.03
CA VAL A 54 -1.05 -6.21 10.57
C VAL A 54 0.08 -5.95 11.56
N LEU A 55 -0.21 -5.91 12.86
CA LEU A 55 0.80 -5.69 13.91
C LEU A 55 1.86 -6.80 13.91
N SER A 56 1.44 -8.06 13.80
CA SER A 56 2.36 -9.21 13.74
C SER A 56 3.30 -9.12 12.53
N PHE A 57 2.77 -8.70 11.38
CA PHE A 57 3.58 -8.44 10.19
C PHE A 57 4.57 -7.28 10.41
N LEU A 58 4.11 -6.17 10.99
CA LEU A 58 4.96 -5.02 11.28
C LEU A 58 6.10 -5.37 12.24
N GLU A 59 5.84 -6.18 13.25
CA GLU A 59 6.83 -6.64 14.22
C GLU A 59 7.87 -7.56 13.57
N LYS A 60 7.43 -8.47 12.68
CA LYS A 60 8.32 -9.31 11.88
C LYS A 60 9.30 -8.47 11.07
N ILE A 61 8.81 -7.44 10.36
CA ILE A 61 9.66 -6.57 9.53
C ILE A 61 10.60 -5.73 10.40
N ARG A 62 10.12 -5.11 11.49
CA ARG A 62 10.95 -4.32 12.42
C ARG A 62 12.06 -5.12 13.08
N GLY A 63 11.75 -6.36 13.48
CA GLY A 63 12.61 -7.22 14.28
C GLY A 63 13.94 -7.58 13.59
N SER A 64 14.06 -7.35 12.28
CA SER A 64 15.24 -7.73 11.50
C SER A 64 15.91 -6.56 10.77
N SER A 65 15.52 -5.31 11.06
CA SER A 65 15.96 -4.13 10.32
C SER A 65 17.38 -3.67 10.66
N GLY A 66 18.37 -4.30 10.03
CA GLY A 66 19.61 -3.65 9.59
C GLY A 66 19.41 -2.69 8.41
N ALA A 67 18.22 -2.66 7.81
CA ALA A 67 17.87 -1.84 6.65
C ALA A 67 17.54 -0.37 7.01
N ARG A 68 18.48 0.33 7.66
CA ARG A 68 18.43 1.81 7.73
C ARG A 68 18.75 2.36 6.35
N ALA A 69 17.73 2.52 5.50
CA ALA A 69 17.90 3.30 4.29
C ALA A 69 18.17 4.76 4.71
N ASN A 70 19.40 5.24 4.53
CA ASN A 70 19.72 6.66 4.54
C ASN A 70 19.31 7.19 3.18
N ASP A 71 18.14 7.83 3.10
CA ASP A 71 17.82 8.61 1.91
C ASP A 71 17.01 9.82 2.35
N SER A 72 17.47 10.99 1.90
CA SER A 72 16.78 12.26 2.06
C SER A 72 15.38 12.12 1.49
N GLY A 73 14.36 12.57 2.23
CA GLY A 73 12.95 12.39 1.89
C GLY A 73 12.47 13.09 0.60
N THR A 74 13.35 13.44 -0.32
CA THR A 74 13.07 14.31 -1.47
C THR A 74 13.31 13.56 -2.78
N CYS A 75 12.35 13.62 -3.71
CA CYS A 75 12.55 13.19 -5.09
C CYS A 75 11.96 14.27 -6.00
N GLY A 76 12.80 14.95 -6.76
CA GLY A 76 12.38 16.09 -7.58
C GLY A 76 12.02 17.29 -6.71
N VAL A 77 10.97 18.01 -7.09
CA VAL A 77 10.47 19.18 -6.35
C VAL A 77 9.64 18.79 -5.11
N SER A 78 9.30 17.51 -4.97
CA SER A 78 8.33 17.02 -3.99
C SER A 78 9.01 16.37 -2.79
N ARG A 79 8.51 16.72 -1.59
CA ARG A 79 8.86 16.07 -0.32
C ARG A 79 7.77 15.09 0.06
N PHE A 80 7.95 13.83 -0.34
CA PHE A 80 7.03 12.76 0.00
C PHE A 80 7.20 12.34 1.47
N ARG A 81 6.08 12.28 2.22
CA ARG A 81 6.05 12.11 3.68
C ARG A 81 6.04 10.66 4.18
N ALA A 82 5.84 9.68 3.30
CA ALA A 82 5.98 8.27 3.66
C ALA A 82 7.36 8.03 4.30
N SER A 83 7.34 7.76 5.60
CA SER A 83 8.52 7.64 6.44
C SER A 83 8.89 6.17 6.60
N LYS A 84 10.16 5.90 6.81
CA LYS A 84 10.62 4.54 7.18
C LYS A 84 9.99 4.14 8.52
N GLU A 85 9.98 2.82 8.78
CA GLU A 85 9.41 2.02 9.88
C GLU A 85 9.20 2.68 11.27
N THR A 86 9.90 3.78 11.56
CA THR A 86 9.96 4.50 12.83
C THR A 86 9.07 5.75 12.89
N SER A 87 8.00 5.87 12.09
CA SER A 87 7.07 6.98 12.31
C SER A 87 6.46 6.86 13.72
N ASN A 88 6.70 7.85 14.56
CA ASN A 88 6.01 7.95 15.85
C ASN A 88 4.54 8.31 15.62
N LYS A 89 3.70 8.02 16.62
CA LYS A 89 2.34 8.54 16.61
C LYS A 89 2.38 10.06 16.51
N SER A 90 1.65 10.63 15.54
CA SER A 90 1.57 12.07 15.30
C SER A 90 0.89 12.81 16.45
N SER A 91 -0.01 12.15 17.19
CA SER A 91 -0.65 12.72 18.37
C SER A 91 -1.12 11.63 19.33
N SER A 92 -0.97 11.85 20.65
CA SER A 92 -1.57 11.00 21.69
C SER A 92 -3.10 11.04 21.72
N LYS A 93 -3.71 12.02 21.04
CA LYS A 93 -5.17 12.18 20.89
C LYS A 93 -5.75 11.34 19.75
N ILE A 94 -4.90 10.86 18.85
CA ILE A 94 -5.29 10.11 17.66
C ILE A 94 -5.02 8.63 17.93
N ASP A 95 -6.04 7.82 17.68
CA ASP A 95 -5.96 6.37 17.80
C ASP A 95 -5.44 5.76 16.50
N GLU A 96 -6.11 6.10 15.39
CA GLU A 96 -5.78 5.74 14.01
C GLU A 96 -5.47 7.03 13.23
N GLU A 97 -4.34 7.07 12.52
CA GLU A 97 -3.85 8.22 11.78
C GLU A 97 -4.32 8.27 10.31
N GLY A 98 -5.08 7.28 9.88
CA GLY A 98 -5.47 7.09 8.50
C GLY A 98 -5.74 5.62 8.17
N ILE A 99 -5.87 5.37 6.87
CA ILE A 99 -6.12 4.05 6.30
C ILE A 99 -5.24 3.87 5.05
N GLN A 100 -4.67 2.69 4.86
CA GLN A 100 -4.06 2.28 3.58
C GLN A 100 -5.12 1.50 2.80
N VAL A 101 -5.31 1.82 1.52
CA VAL A 101 -6.31 1.16 0.67
C VAL A 101 -5.67 0.65 -0.61
N ALA A 102 -6.06 -0.56 -1.03
CA ALA A 102 -5.75 -1.15 -2.32
C ALA A 102 -6.97 -1.22 -3.23
N VAL A 103 -6.77 -0.84 -4.49
CA VAL A 103 -7.80 -0.79 -5.53
C VAL A 103 -7.24 -1.40 -6.81
N CYS A 104 -8.03 -2.20 -7.52
CA CYS A 104 -7.61 -2.68 -8.84
C CYS A 104 -7.79 -1.60 -9.92
N ARG A 105 -7.24 -1.84 -11.12
CA ARG A 105 -7.45 -0.99 -12.30
C ARG A 105 -8.91 -0.69 -12.65
N HIS A 106 -9.86 -1.57 -12.26
CA HIS A 106 -11.29 -1.38 -12.51
C HIS A 106 -12.00 -0.55 -11.42
N GLY A 107 -11.27 0.00 -10.45
CA GLY A 107 -11.85 0.79 -9.36
C GLY A 107 -12.52 -0.04 -8.25
N VAL A 108 -12.31 -1.36 -8.24
CA VAL A 108 -12.86 -2.23 -7.19
C VAL A 108 -11.92 -2.21 -5.99
N LEU A 109 -12.49 -1.95 -4.81
CA LEU A 109 -11.81 -2.04 -3.52
C LEU A 109 -11.40 -3.49 -3.24
N LEU A 110 -10.14 -3.72 -2.89
CA LEU A 110 -9.60 -5.07 -2.69
C LEU A 110 -9.30 -5.36 -1.22
N ARG A 111 -8.59 -4.43 -0.56
CA ARG A 111 -8.14 -4.58 0.82
C ARG A 111 -7.82 -3.21 1.41
N ALA A 112 -7.97 -3.08 2.72
CA ALA A 112 -7.48 -1.93 3.46
C ALA A 112 -6.84 -2.35 4.78
N LEU A 113 -6.15 -1.42 5.45
CA LEU A 113 -5.69 -1.56 6.83
C LEU A 113 -5.61 -0.21 7.53
N ASN A 114 -5.69 -0.22 8.87
CA ASN A 114 -5.58 0.98 9.68
C ASN A 114 -4.13 1.43 9.88
N HIS A 115 -3.90 2.74 9.80
CA HIS A 115 -2.64 3.35 10.22
C HIS A 115 -2.65 3.62 11.73
N TYR A 116 -1.95 2.83 12.53
CA TYR A 116 -1.74 3.13 13.96
C TYR A 116 -0.55 4.04 14.25
N ARG A 117 0.17 4.43 13.21
CA ARG A 117 1.24 5.42 13.21
C ARG A 117 1.32 6.00 11.80
N GLY A 118 2.11 7.03 11.57
CA GLY A 118 2.24 7.66 10.25
C GLY A 118 2.49 6.67 9.10
N GLU A 119 2.44 7.17 7.86
CA GLU A 119 2.68 6.36 6.66
C GLU A 119 4.07 5.69 6.71
N ILE A 120 4.08 4.36 6.78
CA ILE A 120 5.29 3.53 6.71
C ILE A 120 5.20 2.51 5.59
N PHE A 121 6.34 2.18 4.98
CA PHE A 121 6.39 1.22 3.86
C PHE A 121 5.92 -0.19 4.19
N ALA A 122 5.89 -0.56 5.47
CA ALA A 122 5.38 -1.86 5.86
C ALA A 122 3.84 -1.98 5.68
N TYR A 123 3.10 -0.87 5.63
CA TYR A 123 1.67 -0.87 5.31
C TYR A 123 1.36 -1.29 3.86
N PRO A 124 1.88 -0.60 2.82
CA PRO A 124 1.69 -1.06 1.45
C PRO A 124 2.32 -2.43 1.20
N MET A 125 3.38 -2.82 1.93
CA MET A 125 3.98 -4.16 1.82
C MET A 125 3.06 -5.27 2.34
N PHE A 126 2.37 -5.05 3.46
CA PHE A 126 1.35 -6.00 3.94
C PHE A 126 0.27 -6.22 2.87
N ILE A 127 -0.23 -5.12 2.30
CA ILE A 127 -1.23 -5.18 1.23
C ILE A 127 -0.66 -5.88 0.00
N GLN A 128 0.57 -5.57 -0.42
CA GLN A 128 1.20 -6.22 -1.57
C GLN A 128 1.28 -7.74 -1.37
N LYS A 129 1.61 -8.19 -0.16
CA LYS A 129 1.66 -9.62 0.20
C LYS A 129 0.29 -10.27 0.16
N ASP A 130 -0.72 -9.66 0.77
CA ASP A 130 -2.10 -10.16 0.72
C ASP A 130 -2.62 -10.22 -0.73
N MET A 131 -2.26 -9.26 -1.58
CA MET A 131 -2.65 -9.28 -3.00
C MET A 131 -1.91 -10.37 -3.80
N ALA A 132 -0.62 -10.60 -3.50
CA ALA A 132 0.17 -11.68 -4.13
C ALA A 132 -0.42 -13.06 -3.84
N GLU A 133 -0.98 -13.25 -2.64
CA GLU A 133 -1.60 -14.51 -2.23
C GLU A 133 -2.99 -14.73 -2.87
N ARG A 134 -3.65 -13.65 -3.31
CA ARG A 134 -5.03 -13.70 -3.87
C ARG A 134 -5.09 -13.75 -5.39
N ALA A 135 -4.11 -13.19 -6.08
CA ALA A 135 -4.12 -13.09 -7.54
C ALA A 135 -2.70 -13.03 -8.12
N ASN A 136 -2.58 -13.38 -9.39
CA ASN A 136 -1.35 -13.15 -10.14
C ASN A 136 -1.26 -11.67 -10.55
N VAL A 137 -0.67 -10.84 -9.69
CA VAL A 137 -0.59 -9.39 -9.89
C VAL A 137 0.63 -9.02 -10.74
N THR A 138 0.42 -8.31 -11.85
CA THR A 138 1.55 -7.88 -12.71
C THR A 138 2.21 -6.59 -12.22
N PHE A 139 1.45 -5.58 -11.82
CA PHE A 139 1.96 -4.27 -11.43
C PHE A 139 1.47 -3.84 -10.04
N PHE A 140 2.38 -3.28 -9.23
CA PHE A 140 2.05 -2.64 -7.97
C PHE A 140 2.32 -1.14 -8.05
N ALA A 141 1.25 -0.36 -8.01
CA ALA A 141 1.24 1.08 -8.21
C ALA A 141 1.19 1.85 -6.88
N MET A 142 2.09 2.84 -6.76
CA MET A 142 2.14 3.77 -5.62
C MET A 142 2.93 5.03 -5.98
N ASP A 143 2.55 6.17 -5.40
CA ASP A 143 3.18 7.47 -5.66
C ASP A 143 4.66 7.52 -5.26
N VAL A 144 5.05 6.75 -4.26
CA VAL A 144 6.42 6.71 -3.74
C VAL A 144 7.15 5.42 -4.11
N ILE A 145 6.75 4.77 -5.22
CA ILE A 145 7.34 3.49 -5.65
C ILE A 145 8.87 3.57 -5.76
N CYS A 146 9.41 4.72 -6.17
CA CYS A 146 10.84 4.94 -6.34
C CYS A 146 11.65 4.82 -5.04
N LYS A 147 11.01 5.00 -3.89
CA LYS A 147 11.61 4.81 -2.56
C LYS A 147 11.23 3.47 -1.95
N TYR A 148 10.00 3.04 -2.21
CA TYR A 148 9.47 1.78 -1.71
C TYR A 148 10.17 0.58 -2.33
N TRP A 149 10.35 0.53 -3.66
CA TRP A 149 10.92 -0.64 -4.32
C TRP A 149 12.36 -0.95 -3.88
N PRO A 150 13.27 0.05 -3.77
CA PRO A 150 14.60 -0.20 -3.20
C PRO A 150 14.57 -0.63 -1.73
N TYR A 151 13.57 -0.20 -0.96
CA TYR A 151 13.37 -0.67 0.40
C TYR A 151 12.87 -2.12 0.43
N LEU A 152 11.86 -2.45 -0.37
CA LEU A 152 11.33 -3.81 -0.52
C LEU A 152 12.42 -4.78 -0.95
N SER A 153 13.27 -4.42 -1.91
CA SER A 153 14.40 -5.25 -2.34
C SER A 153 15.33 -5.60 -1.17
N LYS A 154 15.68 -4.63 -0.31
CA LYS A 154 16.50 -4.89 0.88
C LYS A 154 15.80 -5.77 1.90
N VAL A 155 14.48 -5.61 2.03
CA VAL A 155 13.69 -6.46 2.92
C VAL A 155 13.65 -7.89 2.37
N ALA A 156 13.38 -8.06 1.07
CA ALA A 156 13.40 -9.36 0.41
C ALA A 156 14.75 -10.07 0.57
N ASP A 157 15.88 -9.36 0.47
CA ASP A 157 17.21 -9.93 0.69
C ASP A 157 17.38 -10.54 2.10
N ASN A 158 16.70 -9.97 3.10
CA ASN A 158 16.76 -10.43 4.49
C ASN A 158 15.63 -11.42 4.86
N PHE A 159 14.54 -11.44 4.09
CA PHE A 159 13.36 -12.25 4.36
C PHE A 159 12.92 -12.99 3.09
N THR A 160 13.20 -14.29 3.05
CA THR A 160 12.80 -15.17 1.93
C THR A 160 11.31 -15.13 1.65
N ASP A 161 10.48 -14.99 2.68
CA ASP A 161 9.02 -14.89 2.55
C ASP A 161 8.55 -13.61 1.82
N MET A 162 9.43 -12.62 1.65
CA MET A 162 9.13 -11.38 0.92
C MET A 162 9.67 -11.41 -0.52
N GLN A 163 10.46 -12.42 -0.90
CA GLN A 163 10.99 -12.57 -2.26
C GLN A 163 9.89 -12.64 -3.34
N PRO A 164 8.76 -13.35 -3.14
CA PRO A 164 7.68 -13.38 -4.14
C PRO A 164 7.11 -12.00 -4.46
N LEU A 165 7.20 -11.03 -3.55
CA LEU A 165 6.72 -9.67 -3.79
C LEU A 165 7.53 -8.96 -4.91
N MET A 166 8.74 -9.43 -5.20
CA MET A 166 9.59 -8.91 -6.26
C MET A 166 9.21 -9.43 -7.65
N GLU A 167 8.30 -10.39 -7.76
CA GLU A 167 7.76 -10.86 -9.04
C GLU A 167 6.83 -9.82 -9.70
N MET A 168 6.15 -9.03 -8.88
CA MET A 168 5.38 -7.87 -9.37
C MET A 168 6.33 -6.81 -9.94
N ARG A 169 5.83 -5.96 -10.83
CA ARG A 169 6.58 -4.81 -11.35
C ARG A 169 6.19 -3.51 -10.63
N PRO A 170 7.17 -2.68 -10.23
CA PRO A 170 6.90 -1.38 -9.62
C PRO A 170 6.24 -0.46 -10.64
N PHE A 171 5.19 0.26 -10.25
CA PHE A 171 4.51 1.20 -11.11
C PHE A 171 4.38 2.56 -10.43
N LEU A 172 4.95 3.60 -11.02
CA LEU A 172 4.73 4.97 -10.58
C LEU A 172 3.53 5.52 -11.35
N SER A 173 2.54 6.02 -10.61
CA SER A 173 1.32 6.55 -11.20
C SER A 173 1.62 7.67 -12.20
N VAL A 174 0.79 7.77 -13.23
CA VAL A 174 1.05 8.63 -14.38
C VAL A 174 0.98 10.11 -14.01
N MET A 175 0.08 10.51 -13.11
CA MET A 175 -0.05 11.91 -12.71
C MET A 175 1.01 12.25 -11.65
N HIS A 176 1.19 11.41 -10.63
CA HIS A 176 2.22 11.67 -9.62
C HIS A 176 3.63 11.61 -10.18
N ALA A 177 3.91 10.81 -11.22
CA ALA A 177 5.22 10.78 -11.88
C ALA A 177 5.75 12.17 -12.26
N LYS A 178 4.85 13.11 -12.63
CA LYS A 178 5.22 14.50 -12.98
C LYS A 178 5.77 15.30 -11.81
N ALA A 179 5.45 14.90 -10.58
CA ALA A 179 5.96 15.52 -9.36
C ALA A 179 7.37 15.00 -8.97
N HIS A 180 7.87 13.97 -9.65
CA HIS A 180 9.21 13.41 -9.46
C HIS A 180 10.22 13.97 -10.47
N THR A 181 11.50 13.57 -10.33
CA THR A 181 12.51 13.85 -11.36
C THR A 181 12.19 13.13 -12.67
N ALA A 182 12.61 13.71 -13.80
CA ALA A 182 12.50 13.04 -15.11
C ALA A 182 13.12 11.63 -15.11
N LYS A 183 14.24 11.42 -14.39
CA LYS A 183 14.86 10.10 -14.23
C LYS A 183 13.93 9.10 -13.52
N CYS A 184 13.18 9.56 -12.52
CA CYS A 184 12.20 8.75 -11.81
C CYS A 184 11.01 8.40 -12.69
N GLU A 185 10.48 9.38 -13.44
CA GLU A 185 9.41 9.16 -14.42
C GLU A 185 9.82 8.14 -15.48
N VAL A 186 11.01 8.26 -16.06
CA VAL A 186 11.52 7.32 -17.07
C VAL A 186 11.67 5.91 -16.49
N ARG A 187 12.22 5.79 -15.28
CA ARG A 187 12.53 4.48 -14.68
C ARG A 187 11.29 3.75 -14.14
N TRP A 188 10.37 4.46 -13.51
CA TRP A 188 9.27 3.85 -12.75
C TRP A 188 7.90 4.16 -13.35
N GLY A 189 7.78 5.18 -14.20
CA GLY A 189 6.51 5.63 -14.77
C GLY A 189 5.82 4.52 -15.54
N GLY A 190 4.55 4.27 -15.22
CA GLY A 190 3.76 3.22 -15.85
C GLY A 190 3.67 3.29 -17.38
N ARG A 191 3.68 4.52 -17.93
CA ARG A 191 3.68 4.76 -19.39
C ARG A 191 4.88 4.16 -20.13
N ASN A 192 5.98 3.94 -19.42
CA ASN A 192 7.23 3.45 -20.00
C ASN A 192 7.41 1.94 -19.82
N GLN A 193 6.38 1.22 -19.36
CA GLN A 193 6.47 -0.20 -19.05
C GLN A 193 5.59 -1.06 -19.96
N ASP A 194 6.22 -2.03 -20.64
CA ASP A 194 5.51 -2.94 -21.53
C ASP A 194 4.46 -3.76 -20.78
N GLY A 195 3.26 -3.84 -21.36
CA GLY A 195 2.13 -4.55 -20.78
C GLY A 195 1.32 -3.73 -19.77
N ALA A 196 1.73 -2.51 -19.39
CA ALA A 196 0.93 -1.63 -18.53
C ALA A 196 -0.37 -1.15 -19.19
N GLY A 197 -0.41 -1.11 -20.53
CA GLY A 197 -1.54 -0.56 -21.28
C GLY A 197 -1.85 0.88 -20.87
N ASN A 198 -3.13 1.23 -20.83
CA ASN A 198 -3.61 2.53 -20.36
C ASN A 198 -3.90 2.54 -18.85
N THR A 199 -3.12 1.82 -18.04
CA THR A 199 -3.22 1.90 -16.57
C THR A 199 -2.70 3.25 -16.12
N VAL A 200 -3.41 3.91 -15.20
CA VAL A 200 -3.03 5.24 -14.72
C VAL A 200 -2.30 5.13 -13.38
N GLY A 201 -2.69 4.20 -12.52
CA GLY A 201 -2.09 4.04 -11.19
C GLY A 201 -2.66 5.01 -10.15
N GLU A 202 -3.83 5.60 -10.43
CA GLU A 202 -4.50 6.67 -9.67
C GLU A 202 -5.87 6.20 -9.15
N GLU A 203 -6.18 4.92 -9.29
CA GLU A 203 -7.50 4.35 -9.00
C GLU A 203 -7.86 4.48 -7.51
N VAL A 204 -6.86 4.52 -6.63
CA VAL A 204 -7.04 4.77 -5.19
C VAL A 204 -7.48 6.21 -4.89
N GLU A 205 -6.97 7.20 -5.63
CA GLU A 205 -7.36 8.62 -5.51
C GLU A 205 -8.84 8.85 -5.82
N GLN A 206 -9.41 8.02 -6.71
CA GLN A 206 -10.82 8.12 -7.10
C GLN A 206 -11.78 7.66 -6.01
N VAL A 207 -11.36 6.71 -5.16
CA VAL A 207 -12.17 6.18 -4.05
C VAL A 207 -11.88 6.89 -2.72
N CYS A 208 -10.66 7.41 -2.57
CA CYS A 208 -10.21 8.17 -1.41
C CYS A 208 -10.17 9.67 -1.74
N TYR A 209 -11.32 10.26 -2.08
CA TYR A 209 -11.39 11.67 -2.50
C TYR A 209 -10.75 12.60 -1.46
N TYR A 210 -9.75 13.36 -1.89
CA TYR A 210 -9.05 14.38 -1.10
C TYR A 210 -9.80 15.72 -1.10
#